data_AF-A0A842TJE9-F1
#
_entry.id   AF-A0A842TJE9-F1
#
_cell.length_a   1.000
_cell.length_b   1.000
_cell.length_c   1.000
_cell.angle_alpha   90.00
_cell.angle_beta   90.00
_cell.angle_gamma   90.00
#
_symmetry.space_group_name_H-M   'P 1'
#
loop_
_entity.id
_entity.type
_entity.pdbx_description
1 polymer ?
#
loop_
_entity_poly.entity_id
_entity_poly.type
_entity_poly.pdbx_seq_one_letter_code
_entity_poly.pdbx_strand_id
1 'polypeptide(L)' 'MTNVKKFSCTKCGSTFNAYPPDDAHTIATRNEDDANDPIRIEYECKECGYSNVIFWSKHSGPVMAVGSD' A
#
# COMPACT_ATOMS: atom_id res chain seq x y z
N MET A 1 10.06 10.55 -10.67
CA MET A 1 9.42 11.17 -9.49
C MET A 1 8.85 10.04 -8.66
N THR A 2 9.40 9.76 -7.48
CA THR A 2 9.01 8.62 -6.64
C THR A 2 7.60 8.82 -6.09
N ASN A 3 6.66 7.94 -6.43
CA ASN A 3 5.26 8.01 -6.00
C ASN A 3 5.14 7.58 -4.52
N VAL A 4 5.41 8.49 -3.58
CA VAL A 4 5.32 8.19 -2.15
C VAL A 4 3.85 8.17 -1.70
N LYS A 5 3.45 7.09 -1.01
CA LYS A 5 2.13 7.00 -0.38
C LYS A 5 2.26 7.06 1.13
N LYS A 6 1.37 7.82 1.77
CA LYS A 6 1.30 7.93 3.23
C LYS A 6 0.33 6.92 3.78
N PHE A 7 0.79 6.10 4.72
CA PHE A 7 -0.02 5.12 5.44
C PHE A 7 0.04 5.37 6.93
N SER A 8 -0.99 4.96 7.67
CA SER A 8 -1.04 5.11 9.12
C SER A 8 -0.91 3.75 9.79
N CYS A 9 0.02 3.56 10.73
CA CYS A 9 0.19 2.27 11.38
C CYS A 9 -1.12 1.76 11.98
N THR A 10 -1.48 0.50 11.72
CA THR A 10 -2.73 -0.09 12.23
C THR A 10 -2.76 -0.21 13.75
N LYS A 11 -1.59 -0.25 14.39
CA LYS A 11 -1.47 -0.44 15.84
C LYS A 11 -1.46 0.87 16.62
N CYS A 12 -0.66 1.86 16.22
CA CYS A 12 -0.51 3.13 16.95
C CYS A 12 -1.12 4.35 16.23
N GLY A 13 -1.50 4.22 14.95
CA GLY A 13 -2.02 5.32 14.15
C GLY A 13 -0.96 6.27 13.58
N SER A 14 0.32 6.10 13.91
CA SER A 14 1.40 6.97 13.40
C SER A 14 1.53 6.88 11.89
N THR A 15 1.67 8.03 11.23
CA THR A 15 1.82 8.09 9.78
C THR A 15 3.26 7.77 9.36
N PHE A 16 3.40 7.00 8.29
CA PHE A 16 4.67 6.62 7.68
C PHE A 16 4.58 6.69 6.16
N ASN A 17 5.73 6.90 5.52
CA ASN A 17 5.85 6.96 4.07
C ASN A 17 6.21 5.57 3.54
N ALA A 18 5.36 5.03 2.67
CA ALA A 18 5.62 3.80 1.93
C ALA A 18 6.03 4.14 0.50
N TYR A 19 7.02 3.41 0.00
CA TYR A 19 7.61 3.62 -1.32
C TYR A 19 7.35 2.41 -2.23
N PRO A 20 6.92 2.62 -3.47
CA PRO A 20 6.75 1.54 -4.41
C PRO A 20 8.11 0.90 -4.71
N PRO A 21 8.16 -0.42 -4.95
CA PRO A 21 9.38 -1.09 -5.36
C PRO A 21 9.81 -0.69 -6.78
N ASP A 22 8.84 -0.42 -7.66
CA ASP A 22 9.04 -0.15 -9.09
C ASP A 22 8.01 0.87 -9.62
N ASP A 23 8.29 1.43 -10.80
CA ASP A 23 7.38 2.35 -11.51
C ASP A 23 6.07 1.67 -12.00
N ALA A 24 6.03 0.34 -12.06
CA ALA A 24 4.83 -0.42 -12.42
C ALA A 24 3.87 -0.63 -11.23
N HIS A 25 4.40 -0.85 -10.03
CA HIS A 25 3.63 -1.19 -8.83
C HIS A 25 3.31 0.08 -8.03
N THR A 26 2.43 0.92 -8.56
CA THR A 26 2.08 2.22 -7.96
C THR A 26 0.85 2.18 -7.07
N ILE A 27 0.09 1.08 -7.09
CA ILE A 27 -1.06 0.86 -6.22
C ILE A 27 -0.57 0.18 -4.94
N ALA A 28 -0.87 0.76 -3.79
CA ALA A 28 -0.59 0.15 -2.50
C ALA A 28 -1.90 -0.16 -1.78
N THR A 29 -2.03 -1.41 -1.33
CA THR A 29 -3.17 -1.91 -0.56
C THR A 29 -2.68 -2.67 0.67
N ARG A 30 -3.57 -2.84 1.65
CA ARG A 30 -3.35 -3.71 2.81
C ARG A 30 -3.89 -5.11 2.61
N ASN A 31 -4.73 -5.28 1.60
CA ASN A 31 -5.43 -6.51 1.33
C ASN A 31 -4.77 -7.18 0.13
N GLU A 32 -4.27 -8.41 0.32
CA GLU A 32 -3.63 -9.18 -0.76
C GLU A 32 -4.64 -9.54 -1.85
N ASP A 33 -5.89 -9.82 -1.49
CA ASP A 33 -6.96 -10.23 -2.41
C ASP A 33 -7.34 -9.15 -3.44
N ASP A 34 -7.20 -7.87 -3.08
CA ASP A 34 -7.45 -6.73 -3.99
C ASP A 34 -6.28 -6.46 -4.92
N ALA A 35 -5.15 -7.15 -4.72
CA ALA A 35 -3.92 -6.88 -5.42
C ALA A 35 -3.70 -7.90 -6.54
N ASN A 36 -3.53 -7.41 -7.77
CA ASN A 36 -3.11 -8.26 -8.89
C ASN A 36 -1.58 -8.30 -8.93
N ASP A 37 -1.00 -9.48 -8.77
CA ASP A 37 0.46 -9.69 -8.68
C ASP A 37 1.12 -8.82 -7.58
N PRO A 38 0.68 -8.92 -6.31
CA PRO A 38 1.18 -8.06 -5.24
C PRO A 38 2.64 -8.35 -4.88
N ILE A 39 3.41 -7.28 -4.73
CA ILE A 39 4.69 -7.32 -4.03
C ILE A 39 4.46 -6.97 -2.56
N ARG A 40 4.66 -7.95 -1.69
CA ARG A 40 4.62 -7.79 -0.24
C ARG A 40 5.86 -7.05 0.25
N ILE A 41 5.66 -5.87 0.86
CA ILE A 41 6.73 -5.09 1.48
C ILE A 41 6.38 -4.80 2.94
N GLU A 42 7.33 -5.06 3.83
CA GLU A 42 7.16 -4.85 5.26
C GLU A 42 7.74 -3.51 5.70
N TYR A 43 6.94 -2.72 6.39
CA TYR A 43 7.29 -1.40 6.90
C TYR A 43 7.22 -1.41 8.42
N GLU A 44 8.39 -1.39 9.06
CA GLU A 44 8.46 -1.26 10.51
C GLU A 44 8.08 0.16 10.94
N CYS A 45 7.12 0.26 11.86
CA CYS A 45 6.75 1.52 12.47
C CYS A 45 7.80 1.94 13.49
N LYS A 46 8.47 3.07 13.28
CA LYS A 46 9.48 3.60 14.20
C LYS A 46 8.94 3.98 15.57
N GLU A 47 7.64 4.22 15.69
CA GLU A 47 7.00 4.68 16.93
C GLU A 47 6.64 3.53 17.86
N CYS A 48 6.13 2.41 17.31
CA CYS A 48 5.66 1.27 18.11
C CYS A 48 6.35 -0.06 17.80
N GLY A 49 7.27 -0.09 16.84
CA GLY A 49 7.95 -1.31 16.38
C GLY A 49 7.06 -2.30 15.65
N TYR A 50 5.84 -1.91 15.24
CA TYR A 50 4.92 -2.81 14.54
C TYR A 50 5.23 -2.91 13.05
N SER A 51 5.33 -4.13 12.53
CA SER A 51 5.52 -4.40 11.11
C SER A 51 4.21 -4.25 10.34
N ASN A 52 4.10 -3.18 9.56
CA ASN A 52 2.98 -2.93 8.68
C ASN A 52 3.29 -3.51 7.30
N VAL A 53 2.52 -4.52 6.89
CA VAL A 53 2.66 -5.11 5.57
C VAL A 53 1.84 -4.30 4.57
N ILE A 54 2.48 -3.85 3.49
CA ILE A 54 1.84 -3.15 2.39
C ILE A 54 2.11 -3.93 1.11
N PHE A 55 1.05 -4.23 0.37
CA PHE A 55 1.11 -4.95 -0.89
C PHE A 55 1.06 -3.95 -2.04
N TRP A 56 2.06 -3.99 -2.91
CA TRP A 56 2.16 -3.12 -4.08
C TRP A 56 1.75 -3.89 -5.33
N SER A 57 0.64 -3.50 -5.95
CA SER A 57 0.13 -4.12 -7.18
C SER A 57 0.33 -3.21 -8.38
N LYS A 58 0.39 -3.85 -9.56
CA LYS A 58 0.44 -3.13 -10.83
C LYS A 58 -0.89 -2.43 -11.06
N HIS A 59 -0.84 -1.26 -11.68
CA HIS A 59 -2.02 -0.57 -12.18
C HIS A 59 -2.56 -1.28 -13.44
N SER A 60 -3.08 -2.49 -13.28
CA SER A 60 -3.98 -3.10 -14.25
C SER A 60 -5.29 -2.29 -14.23
N GLY A 61 -5.82 -1.92 -15.39
CA GLY A 61 -6.97 -1.01 -15.53
C GLY A 61 -8.23 -1.34 -14.67
N PRO A 62 -9.24 -0.46 -14.71
CA PRO A 62 -10.10 -0.12 -13.58
C PRO A 62 -10.86 -1.33 -13.03
N VAL A 63 -10.56 -1.73 -11.80
CA VAL A 63 -11.59 -2.35 -10.96
C VAL A 63 -12.41 -1.20 -10.39
N MET A 64 -13.55 -1.00 -11.03
CA MET A 64 -14.51 0.06 -10.76
C MET A 64 -14.83 0.13 -9.26
N ALA A 65 -14.55 1.26 -8.64
CA ALA A 65 -15.34 1.69 -7.49
C ALA A 65 -16.74 1.98 -8.04
N VAL A 66 -17.64 1.02 -7.91
CA VAL A 66 -19.08 1.20 -8.13
C VAL A 66 -19.57 2.30 -7.18
N GLY A 67 -19.80 3.49 -7.74
CA GLY A 67 -20.59 4.55 -7.13
C GLY A 67 -21.92 4.60 -7.87
N SER A 68 -22.97 4.09 -7.23
CA SER A 68 -24.35 4.11 -7.67
C SER A 68 -24.92 5.54 -7.73
N ASP A 69 -25.70 5.84 -8.77
CA ASP A 69 -26.88 6.73 -8.73
C ASP A 69 -27.90 6.25 -9.78
#